data_AF-A0A257TNM9-F1
#
_entry.id   AF-A0A257TNM9-F1
#
_cell.length_a   1.000
_cell.length_b   1.000
_cell.length_c   1.000
_cell.angle_alpha   90.00
_cell.angle_beta   90.00
_cell.angle_gamma   90.00
#
_symmetry.space_group_name_H-M   'P 1'
#
loop_
_entity.id
_entity.type
_entity.pdbx_description
1 polymer ?
#
loop_
_entity_poly.entity_id
_entity_poly.type
_entity_poly.pdbx_seq_one_letter_code
_entity_poly.pdbx_strand_id
1 'polypeptide(L)'
;MDFGLADEMTRLLIVLFRHAFLLSALLFPLFQPTTARAADLQYPLAIAVHGDTVYLADRNLPGVWKSAGGKLSVYFQASKQFRTPLNAPRCLAVDGDGRLYAGDSATREVYRFTADGKPEPLTDGTIGIPMGIAVTADGDLLVSDLEVHRVWKVTLSGEKPHTEKYADVAAPSGICLDADGRLWVVSRGTDALLRVDAKKKVEVVVPGRAFEFPHAVMIDVEGTAFVSDGYAKAIWKVPREGKPEKWAAGEPLVNPVGLAWQDDKLLVADPRAKAVFQIDRHGKKVKQEAFNSIYMMADSGARGSAAQIRQLAGMRGLMAKPDGSIIETPITANFREGLNVLQYFISTHGARKGLADTALKTANSGYLTRRLVDVTQDLV
;
A
#
# COMPACT_ATOMS: atom_id res chain seq x y z
N MET A 1 -36.14 22.28 63.04
CA MET A 1 -34.80 22.02 63.63
C MET A 1 -34.42 20.58 63.31
N ASP A 2 -34.54 20.14 62.05
CA ASP A 2 -33.73 20.42 60.85
C ASP A 2 -32.54 19.45 60.70
N PHE A 3 -32.89 18.16 60.59
CA PHE A 3 -32.07 17.12 59.96
C PHE A 3 -32.72 16.74 58.61
N GLY A 4 -32.94 17.72 57.73
CA GLY A 4 -33.76 17.55 56.52
C GLY A 4 -33.16 18.05 55.20
N LEU A 5 -32.01 18.74 55.19
CA LEU A 5 -31.46 19.33 53.95
C LEU A 5 -30.17 18.68 53.41
N ALA A 6 -29.50 17.83 54.19
CA ALA A 6 -28.26 17.16 53.75
C ALA A 6 -28.49 15.84 52.98
N ASP A 7 -29.61 15.14 53.24
CA ASP A 7 -29.92 13.87 52.57
C ASP A 7 -30.61 14.08 51.20
N GLU A 8 -31.36 15.17 51.02
CA GLU A 8 -31.94 15.52 49.71
C GLU A 8 -30.89 16.04 48.71
N MET A 9 -29.89 16.81 49.16
CA MET A 9 -28.78 17.26 48.30
C MET A 9 -27.91 16.10 47.82
N THR A 10 -27.72 15.07 48.65
CA THR A 10 -26.94 13.88 48.29
C THR A 10 -27.72 12.99 47.31
N ARG A 11 -29.05 12.90 47.44
CA ARG A 11 -29.91 12.20 46.47
C ARG A 11 -30.06 12.96 45.15
N LEU A 12 -30.09 14.30 45.15
CA LEU A 12 -30.12 15.11 43.94
C LEU A 12 -28.80 15.00 43.15
N LEU A 13 -27.65 14.95 43.84
CA LEU A 13 -26.33 14.74 43.24
C LEU A 13 -26.18 13.35 42.60
N ILE A 14 -26.77 12.30 43.19
CA ILE A 14 -26.73 10.94 42.62
C ILE A 14 -27.66 10.79 41.40
N VAL A 15 -28.81 11.49 41.37
CA VAL A 15 -29.70 11.50 40.19
C VAL A 15 -29.14 12.37 39.05
N LEU A 16 -28.45 13.48 39.37
CA LEU A 16 -27.71 14.30 38.39
C LEU A 16 -26.48 13.56 37.84
N PHE A 17 -25.78 12.76 38.65
CA PHE A 17 -24.67 11.91 38.16
C PHE A 17 -25.14 10.71 37.33
N ARG A 18 -26.36 10.19 37.53
CA ARG A 18 -26.92 9.11 36.70
C ARG A 18 -27.45 9.56 35.34
N HIS A 19 -27.80 10.84 35.16
CA HIS A 19 -28.23 11.38 33.86
C HIS A 19 -27.10 12.10 33.10
N ALA A 20 -26.00 12.48 33.76
CA ALA A 20 -24.83 13.07 33.09
C ALA A 20 -23.93 12.03 32.39
N PHE A 21 -24.05 10.74 32.73
CA PHE A 21 -23.29 9.67 32.07
C PHE A 21 -23.97 9.07 30.83
N LEU A 22 -25.25 9.40 30.60
CA LEU A 22 -26.00 8.97 29.41
C LEU A 22 -26.05 10.04 28.31
N LEU A 23 -25.56 11.27 28.57
CA LEU A 23 -25.50 12.34 27.57
C LEU A 23 -24.08 12.77 27.15
N SER A 24 -23.03 12.17 27.72
CA SER A 24 -21.64 12.37 27.27
C SER A 24 -21.15 11.30 26.28
N ALA A 25 -21.94 10.27 26.02
CA ALA A 25 -21.62 9.19 25.09
C ALA A 25 -22.27 9.33 23.69
N LEU A 26 -22.94 10.47 23.41
CA LEU A 26 -23.67 10.70 22.16
C LEU A 26 -23.21 11.92 21.34
N LEU A 27 -22.05 12.52 21.65
CA LEU A 27 -21.54 13.69 20.93
C LEU A 27 -20.04 13.69 20.56
N PHE A 28 -19.34 12.55 20.65
CA PHE A 28 -18.03 12.36 20.00
C PHE A 28 -18.00 10.94 19.41
N PRO A 29 -17.92 10.81 18.06
CA PRO A 29 -16.80 11.34 17.31
C PRO A 29 -17.22 12.12 16.06
N LEU A 30 -17.17 13.45 16.13
CA LEU A 30 -16.78 14.24 14.96
C LEU A 30 -15.28 14.47 15.10
N PHE A 31 -14.51 13.96 14.13
CA PHE A 31 -13.05 13.86 14.14
C PHE A 31 -12.45 12.77 15.04
N GLN A 32 -12.78 11.50 14.75
CA GLN A 32 -11.66 10.56 14.67
C GLN A 32 -10.95 10.86 13.35
N PRO A 33 -9.62 11.13 13.32
CA PRO A 33 -8.90 11.01 12.07
C PRO A 33 -9.20 9.60 11.58
N THR A 34 -9.80 9.49 10.41
CA THR A 34 -9.87 8.21 9.70
C THR A 34 -8.43 7.73 9.64
N THR A 35 -8.06 6.80 10.52
CA THR A 35 -6.89 5.97 10.31
C THR A 35 -7.21 5.27 9.01
N ALA A 36 -6.66 5.80 7.92
CA ALA A 36 -6.76 5.21 6.61
C ALA A 36 -6.21 3.81 6.79
N ARG A 37 -7.14 2.86 6.90
CA ARG A 37 -6.80 1.45 6.85
C ARG A 37 -6.04 1.30 5.54
N ALA A 38 -4.88 0.66 5.56
CA ALA A 38 -4.09 0.34 4.37
C ALA A 38 -4.82 -0.67 3.44
N ALA A 39 -6.15 -0.57 3.34
CA ALA A 39 -7.03 -1.35 2.52
C ALA A 39 -7.25 -0.59 1.21
N ASP A 40 -6.70 -1.19 0.15
CA ASP A 40 -6.81 -0.91 -1.27
C ASP A 40 -6.50 0.54 -1.68
N LEU A 41 -5.31 0.72 -2.25
CA LEU A 41 -4.92 1.94 -3.00
C LEU A 41 -6.08 2.37 -3.91
N GLN A 42 -6.42 3.65 -3.91
CA GLN A 42 -7.55 4.20 -4.68
C GLN A 42 -7.13 4.81 -6.01
N TYR A 43 -5.92 5.37 -6.07
CA TYR A 43 -5.34 5.99 -7.26
C TYR A 43 -3.80 6.02 -7.13
N PRO A 44 -3.13 4.84 -7.12
CA PRO A 44 -1.68 4.78 -7.04
C PRO A 44 -1.04 5.39 -8.28
N LEU A 45 -0.40 6.55 -8.13
CA LEU A 45 0.11 7.34 -9.24
C LEU A 45 1.63 7.24 -9.40
N ALA A 46 2.36 7.43 -8.30
CA ALA A 46 3.81 7.45 -8.30
C ALA A 46 4.36 6.31 -7.45
N ILE A 47 5.51 5.80 -7.86
CA ILE A 47 6.19 4.67 -7.24
C ILE A 47 7.69 4.95 -7.19
N ALA A 48 8.34 4.59 -6.09
CA ALA A 48 9.78 4.64 -5.91
C ALA A 48 10.24 3.40 -5.13
N VAL A 49 11.46 2.91 -5.39
CA VAL A 49 11.96 1.65 -4.81
C VAL A 49 13.35 1.86 -4.24
N HIS A 50 13.58 1.36 -3.03
CA HIS A 50 14.89 1.32 -2.38
C HIS A 50 15.07 -0.03 -1.68
N GLY A 51 15.94 -0.88 -2.22
CA GLY A 51 16.01 -2.29 -1.84
C GLY A 51 14.65 -2.97 -1.95
N ASP A 52 14.24 -3.68 -0.90
CA ASP A 52 12.93 -4.34 -0.81
C ASP A 52 11.77 -3.38 -0.50
N THR A 53 12.06 -2.10 -0.24
CA THR A 53 11.04 -1.12 0.14
C THR A 53 10.46 -0.45 -1.10
N VAL A 54 9.14 -0.48 -1.23
CA VAL A 54 8.39 0.23 -2.27
C VAL A 54 7.60 1.37 -1.64
N TYR A 55 7.79 2.59 -2.12
CA TYR A 55 7.00 3.77 -1.76
C TYR A 55 5.97 4.06 -2.85
N LEU A 56 4.74 4.39 -2.44
CA LEU A 56 3.63 4.69 -3.33
C LEU A 56 2.96 5.98 -2.92
N ALA A 57 2.70 6.86 -3.89
CA ALA A 57 1.84 8.02 -3.67
C ALA A 57 0.46 7.75 -4.29
N ASP A 58 -0.57 7.95 -3.50
CA ASP A 58 -1.95 7.86 -3.96
C ASP A 58 -2.54 9.27 -4.09
N ARG A 59 -3.23 9.53 -5.21
CA ARG A 59 -3.80 10.86 -5.46
C ARG A 59 -5.17 11.03 -4.82
N ASN A 60 -5.92 9.96 -4.57
CA ASN A 60 -7.26 10.02 -3.98
C ASN A 60 -7.24 9.78 -2.47
N LEU A 61 -6.28 9.01 -1.99
CA LEU A 61 -5.85 8.98 -0.60
C LEU A 61 -4.58 9.84 -0.52
N PRO A 62 -4.63 11.11 -0.13
CA PRO A 62 -3.43 11.95 -0.14
C PRO A 62 -2.44 11.42 0.91
N GLY A 63 -1.20 11.17 0.49
CA GLY A 63 -0.13 10.68 1.36
C GLY A 63 0.90 9.84 0.62
N VAL A 64 1.71 9.15 1.42
CA VAL A 64 2.67 8.15 0.95
C VAL A 64 2.44 6.86 1.72
N TRP A 65 2.44 5.74 1.01
CA TRP A 65 2.41 4.39 1.54
C TRP A 65 3.78 3.74 1.33
N LYS A 66 4.16 2.87 2.27
CA LYS A 66 5.37 2.07 2.21
C LYS A 66 4.98 0.60 2.27
N SER A 67 5.46 -0.17 1.30
CA SER A 67 5.43 -1.62 1.32
C SER A 67 6.83 -2.14 1.63
N ALA A 68 6.96 -2.94 2.69
CA ALA A 68 8.19 -3.64 3.03
C ALA A 68 7.83 -5.05 3.50
N GLY A 69 8.53 -6.07 2.98
CA GLY A 69 8.21 -7.48 3.29
C GLY A 69 6.79 -7.89 2.93
N GLY A 70 6.21 -7.29 1.88
CA GLY A 70 4.82 -7.56 1.45
C GLY A 70 3.74 -6.88 2.31
N LYS A 71 4.11 -6.07 3.31
CA LYS A 71 3.17 -5.34 4.17
C LYS A 71 3.07 -3.88 3.75
N LEU A 72 1.90 -3.48 3.26
CA LEU A 72 1.59 -2.07 3.02
C LEU A 72 1.22 -1.36 4.33
N SER A 73 1.86 -0.23 4.57
CA SER A 73 1.62 0.66 5.71
C SER A 73 1.64 2.12 5.26
N VAL A 74 0.98 2.99 6.03
CA VAL A 74 1.06 4.44 5.76
C VAL A 74 2.44 4.92 6.21
N TYR A 75 3.18 5.53 5.29
CA TYR A 75 4.46 6.18 5.59
C TYR A 75 4.23 7.63 6.04
N PHE A 76 3.37 8.34 5.32
CA PHE A 76 2.94 9.69 5.68
C PHE A 76 1.48 9.89 5.31
N GLN A 77 0.64 10.23 6.30
CA GLN A 77 -0.75 10.53 6.06
C GLN A 77 -0.91 12.03 5.77
N ALA A 78 -1.27 12.38 4.54
CA ALA A 78 -1.59 13.75 4.18
C ALA A 78 -3.11 14.00 4.29
N SER A 79 -3.53 15.21 3.92
CA SER A 79 -4.92 15.64 3.94
C SER A 79 -5.32 16.25 2.59
N LYS A 80 -6.63 16.27 2.30
CA LYS A 80 -7.17 17.01 1.14
C LYS A 80 -7.34 18.51 1.40
N GLN A 81 -6.94 19.00 2.58
CA GLN A 81 -7.03 20.41 2.89
C GLN A 81 -6.08 21.20 1.99
N PHE A 82 -6.59 22.30 1.46
CA PHE A 82 -5.84 23.16 0.55
C PHE A 82 -4.56 23.66 1.21
N ARG A 83 -3.46 23.72 0.44
CA ARG A 83 -2.12 24.14 0.89
C ARG A 83 -1.51 23.30 2.03
N THR A 84 -1.97 22.07 2.22
CA THR A 84 -1.26 21.11 3.10
C THR A 84 -0.30 20.24 2.28
N PRO A 85 0.87 19.87 2.83
CA PRO A 85 1.84 19.03 2.14
C PRO A 85 1.23 17.73 1.63
N LEU A 86 1.54 17.38 0.38
CA LEU A 86 1.09 16.18 -0.32
C LEU A 86 -0.44 16.08 -0.44
N ASN A 87 -1.10 17.21 -0.74
CA ASN A 87 -2.52 17.20 -1.10
C ASN A 87 -2.72 16.57 -2.49
N ALA A 88 -1.84 16.87 -3.46
CA ALA A 88 -1.87 16.32 -4.81
C ALA A 88 -0.49 15.83 -5.27
N PRO A 89 0.07 14.79 -4.60
CA PRO A 89 1.36 14.23 -4.96
C PRO A 89 1.35 13.69 -6.39
N ARG A 90 2.41 13.96 -7.14
CA ARG A 90 2.55 13.61 -8.56
C ARG A 90 3.68 12.63 -8.84
N CYS A 91 4.78 12.77 -8.13
CA CYS A 91 5.99 12.01 -8.35
C CYS A 91 6.66 11.71 -7.01
N LEU A 92 7.38 10.59 -6.99
CA LEU A 92 8.24 10.16 -5.90
C LEU A 92 9.62 9.84 -6.46
N ALA A 93 10.65 10.02 -5.66
CA ALA A 93 11.98 9.51 -5.90
C ALA A 93 12.63 9.14 -4.57
N VAL A 94 13.61 8.23 -4.60
CA VAL A 94 14.37 7.83 -3.42
C VAL A 94 15.85 7.81 -3.78
N ASP A 95 16.70 8.33 -2.90
CA ASP A 95 18.14 8.35 -3.12
C ASP A 95 18.81 7.02 -2.72
N GLY A 96 20.13 6.94 -2.94
CA GLY A 96 20.94 5.78 -2.57
C GLY A 96 21.03 5.53 -1.06
N ASP A 97 20.69 6.52 -0.23
CA ASP A 97 20.64 6.43 1.24
C ASP A 97 19.23 6.09 1.76
N GLY A 98 18.25 5.96 0.86
CA GLY A 98 16.85 5.68 1.21
C GLY A 98 16.03 6.91 1.60
N ARG A 99 16.53 8.13 1.41
CA ARG A 99 15.76 9.37 1.64
C ARG A 99 14.71 9.54 0.55
N LEU A 100 13.47 9.75 0.97
CA LEU A 100 12.33 9.89 0.07
C LEU A 100 12.11 11.36 -0.29
N TYR A 101 11.78 11.60 -1.57
CA TYR A 101 11.38 12.88 -2.12
C TYR A 101 10.01 12.78 -2.78
N ALA A 102 9.20 13.83 -2.68
CA ALA A 102 7.86 13.87 -3.26
C ALA A 102 7.55 15.23 -3.87
N GLY A 103 7.05 15.25 -5.11
CA GLY A 103 6.56 16.47 -5.75
C GLY A 103 5.05 16.61 -5.58
N ASP A 104 4.59 17.78 -5.15
CA ASP A 104 3.17 18.10 -4.98
C ASP A 104 2.75 19.28 -5.85
N SER A 105 1.84 18.98 -6.78
CA SER A 105 1.27 20.00 -7.68
C SER A 105 0.31 20.97 -7.01
N ALA A 106 -0.26 20.63 -5.84
CA ALA A 106 -1.16 21.54 -5.13
C ALA A 106 -0.39 22.63 -4.39
N THR A 107 0.76 22.29 -3.81
CA THR A 107 1.61 23.24 -3.07
C THR A 107 2.74 23.81 -3.93
N ARG A 108 2.93 23.34 -5.17
CA ARG A 108 4.01 23.78 -6.07
C ARG A 108 5.39 23.57 -5.45
N GLU A 109 5.56 22.40 -4.81
CA GLU A 109 6.70 22.15 -3.93
C GLU A 109 7.25 20.74 -4.14
N VAL A 110 8.54 20.58 -3.87
CA VAL A 110 9.20 19.29 -3.70
C VAL A 110 9.60 19.15 -2.25
N TYR A 111 9.15 18.06 -1.63
CA TYR A 111 9.44 17.77 -0.23
C TYR A 111 10.53 16.70 -0.13
N ARG A 112 11.44 16.87 0.83
CA ARG A 112 12.29 15.80 1.36
C ARG A 112 11.65 15.27 2.63
N PHE A 113 11.63 13.96 2.80
CA PHE A 113 11.22 13.35 4.05
C PHE A 113 12.39 13.21 5.02
N THR A 114 12.19 13.66 6.26
CA THR A 114 13.11 13.47 7.36
C THR A 114 13.11 12.02 7.86
N ALA A 115 14.06 11.68 8.73
CA ALA A 115 14.13 10.35 9.35
C ALA A 115 12.86 10.02 10.19
N ASP A 116 12.18 11.03 10.75
CA ASP A 116 10.89 10.87 11.45
C ASP A 116 9.68 10.91 10.51
N GLY A 117 9.89 10.92 9.19
CA GLY A 117 8.83 10.82 8.18
C GLY A 117 8.04 12.11 7.96
N LYS A 118 8.60 13.27 8.33
CA LYS A 118 7.97 14.58 8.08
C LYS A 118 8.46 15.18 6.76
N PRO A 119 7.58 15.82 5.97
CA PRO A 119 7.98 16.49 4.74
C PRO A 119 8.55 17.89 5.03
N GLU A 120 9.72 18.17 4.49
CA GLU A 120 10.40 19.48 4.48
C GLU A 120 10.43 20.05 3.05
N PRO A 121 9.95 21.28 2.81
CA PRO A 121 9.97 21.90 1.49
C PRO A 121 11.40 22.23 1.05
N LEU A 122 11.67 22.20 -0.27
CA LEU A 122 13.01 22.39 -0.84
C LEU A 122 13.10 23.51 -1.89
N THR A 123 11.98 24.00 -2.41
CA THR A 123 11.97 24.80 -3.64
C THR A 123 11.24 26.13 -3.52
N ASP A 124 10.65 26.42 -2.36
CA ASP A 124 9.98 27.68 -2.02
C ASP A 124 8.97 28.13 -3.10
N GLY A 125 8.23 27.18 -3.69
CA GLY A 125 7.23 27.47 -4.72
C GLY A 125 7.78 27.74 -6.13
N THR A 126 9.10 27.57 -6.35
CA THR A 126 9.74 27.81 -7.66
C THR A 126 9.22 26.88 -8.75
N ILE A 127 8.83 25.67 -8.38
CA ILE A 127 8.38 24.63 -9.31
C ILE A 127 6.86 24.69 -9.46
N GLY A 128 6.35 24.92 -10.67
CA GLY A 128 4.93 25.03 -10.97
C GLY A 128 4.18 23.71 -10.80
N ILE A 129 4.37 22.77 -11.73
CA ILE A 129 3.75 21.44 -11.66
C ILE A 129 4.85 20.38 -11.72
N PRO A 130 5.36 19.90 -10.56
CA PRO A 130 6.33 18.81 -10.54
C PRO A 130 5.69 17.53 -11.09
N MET A 131 6.30 16.93 -12.11
CA MET A 131 5.79 15.72 -12.77
C MET A 131 6.68 14.50 -12.58
N GLY A 132 7.97 14.70 -12.33
CA GLY A 132 8.98 13.65 -12.16
C GLY A 132 10.16 14.21 -11.39
N ILE A 133 10.83 13.34 -10.63
CA ILE A 133 12.03 13.66 -9.86
C ILE A 133 13.06 12.58 -10.18
N ALA A 134 14.29 12.98 -10.45
CA ALA A 134 15.44 12.09 -10.51
C ALA A 134 16.51 12.58 -9.52
N VAL A 135 17.13 11.66 -8.78
CA VAL A 135 18.21 11.98 -7.84
C VAL A 135 19.54 11.72 -8.52
N THR A 136 20.40 12.72 -8.57
CA THR A 136 21.75 12.63 -9.12
C THR A 136 22.70 11.88 -8.18
N ALA A 137 23.84 11.42 -8.69
CA ALA A 137 24.86 10.75 -7.88
C ALA A 137 25.38 11.63 -6.72
N ASP A 138 25.40 12.95 -6.91
CA ASP A 138 25.83 13.92 -5.89
C ASP A 138 24.72 14.25 -4.88
N GLY A 139 23.52 13.65 -5.02
CA GLY A 139 22.37 13.85 -4.13
C GLY A 139 21.47 15.04 -4.49
N ASP A 140 21.81 15.81 -5.52
CA ASP A 140 20.94 16.87 -6.05
C ASP A 140 19.73 16.29 -6.79
N LEU A 141 18.67 17.08 -6.93
CA LEU A 141 17.45 16.67 -7.62
C LEU A 141 17.34 17.31 -9.00
N LEU A 142 16.90 16.54 -9.98
CA LEU A 142 16.35 17.06 -11.23
C LEU A 142 14.84 16.90 -11.18
N VAL A 143 14.10 17.96 -11.52
CA VAL A 143 12.64 17.99 -11.39
C VAL A 143 12.03 18.51 -12.68
N SER A 144 11.16 17.72 -13.30
CA SER A 144 10.41 18.16 -14.48
C SER A 144 9.21 19.01 -14.08
N ASP A 145 9.07 20.15 -14.75
CA ASP A 145 8.01 21.11 -14.52
C ASP A 145 7.16 21.27 -15.77
N LEU A 146 5.93 20.78 -15.67
CA LEU A 146 4.97 20.83 -16.77
C LEU A 146 4.49 22.25 -17.05
N GLU A 147 4.39 23.10 -16.03
CA GLU A 147 3.76 24.42 -16.18
C GLU A 147 4.69 25.41 -16.87
N VAL A 148 5.97 25.40 -16.51
CA VAL A 148 6.98 26.31 -17.09
C VAL A 148 7.87 25.66 -18.15
N HIS A 149 7.51 24.44 -18.59
CA HIS A 149 8.12 23.72 -19.71
C HIS A 149 9.65 23.61 -19.61
N ARG A 150 10.14 23.06 -18.49
CA ARG A 150 11.59 22.87 -18.26
C ARG A 150 11.89 21.80 -17.22
N VAL A 151 13.16 21.48 -17.10
CA VAL A 151 13.71 20.73 -15.96
C VAL A 151 14.48 21.70 -15.07
N TRP A 152 14.23 21.64 -13.77
CA TRP A 152 14.95 22.35 -12.73
C TRP A 152 16.02 21.45 -12.11
N LYS A 153 17.12 22.03 -11.67
CA LYS A 153 18.06 21.41 -10.74
C LYS A 153 17.84 22.02 -9.36
N VAL A 154 17.61 21.17 -8.35
CA VAL A 154 17.55 21.56 -6.93
C VAL A 154 18.82 21.05 -6.27
N THR A 155 19.73 21.97 -6.00
CA THR A 155 20.99 21.68 -5.30
C THR A 155 20.71 21.60 -3.82
N LEU A 156 21.04 20.47 -3.17
CA LEU A 156 20.74 20.24 -1.75
C LEU A 156 21.92 20.53 -0.83
N SER A 157 23.14 20.57 -1.37
CA SER A 157 24.34 20.96 -0.63
C SER A 157 24.37 22.46 -0.34
N GLY A 158 25.01 22.85 0.78
CA GLY A 158 25.15 24.25 1.20
C GLY A 158 24.29 24.58 2.41
N GLU A 159 24.14 25.86 2.72
CA GLU A 159 23.35 26.33 3.87
C GLU A 159 21.85 26.08 3.66
N LYS A 160 21.37 26.25 2.42
CA LYS A 160 19.96 26.07 2.02
C LYS A 160 19.87 25.49 0.61
N PRO A 161 18.79 24.74 0.31
CA PRO A 161 18.52 24.30 -1.06
C PRO A 161 18.44 25.46 -2.05
N HIS A 162 18.97 25.27 -3.25
CA HIS A 162 18.94 26.27 -4.32
C HIS A 162 18.41 25.66 -5.61
N THR A 163 17.45 26.35 -6.25
CA THR A 163 16.82 25.88 -7.50
C THR A 163 17.27 26.74 -8.69
N GLU A 164 17.78 26.09 -9.73
CA GLU A 164 18.20 26.73 -10.98
C GLU A 164 17.72 25.96 -12.22
N LYS A 165 17.70 26.62 -13.39
CA LYS A 165 17.29 25.97 -14.64
C LYS A 165 18.33 24.93 -15.06
N TYR A 166 17.89 23.70 -15.32
CA TYR A 166 18.74 22.64 -15.86
C TYR A 166 18.69 22.57 -17.40
N ALA A 167 17.49 22.42 -17.97
CA ALA A 167 17.28 22.33 -19.42
C ALA A 167 15.87 22.79 -19.82
N ASP A 168 15.74 23.39 -21.00
CA ASP A 168 14.44 23.70 -21.59
C ASP A 168 13.89 22.46 -22.30
N VAL A 169 12.71 21.99 -21.86
CA VAL A 169 12.07 20.79 -22.39
C VAL A 169 10.57 21.06 -22.48
N ALA A 170 9.99 20.97 -23.67
CA ALA A 170 8.56 21.21 -23.83
C ALA A 170 7.73 20.12 -23.13
N ALA A 171 6.76 20.53 -22.30
CA ALA A 171 5.75 19.67 -21.68
C ALA A 171 6.31 18.36 -21.07
N PRO A 172 7.33 18.45 -20.20
CA PRO A 172 7.97 17.26 -19.64
C PRO A 172 6.99 16.54 -18.71
N SER A 173 7.04 15.21 -18.70
CA SER A 173 6.34 14.37 -17.73
C SER A 173 7.36 13.64 -16.85
N GLY A 174 7.47 12.32 -16.96
CA GLY A 174 8.40 11.56 -16.16
C GLY A 174 9.84 11.67 -16.65
N ILE A 175 10.76 11.55 -15.70
CA ILE A 175 12.20 11.65 -15.91
C ILE A 175 12.93 10.57 -15.12
N CYS A 176 14.11 10.17 -15.59
CA CYS A 176 15.05 9.35 -14.84
C CYS A 176 16.49 9.60 -15.33
N LEU A 177 17.47 9.12 -14.58
CA LEU A 177 18.87 9.10 -15.00
C LEU A 177 19.25 7.70 -15.48
N ASP A 178 20.09 7.61 -16.50
CA ASP A 178 20.76 6.36 -16.85
C ASP A 178 22.07 6.18 -16.05
N ALA A 179 22.74 5.05 -16.25
CA ALA A 179 23.99 4.71 -15.57
C ALA A 179 25.14 5.69 -15.86
N ASP A 180 25.07 6.45 -16.96
CA ASP A 180 26.06 7.49 -17.31
C ASP A 180 25.69 8.86 -16.71
N GLY A 181 24.60 8.94 -15.93
CA GLY A 181 24.10 10.20 -15.37
C GLY A 181 23.41 11.10 -16.39
N ARG A 182 23.03 10.59 -17.57
CA ARG A 182 22.27 11.38 -18.56
C ARG A 182 20.79 11.37 -18.20
N LEU A 183 20.14 12.52 -18.34
CA LEU A 183 18.73 12.68 -18.02
C LEU A 183 17.86 12.24 -19.19
N TRP A 184 16.98 11.29 -18.97
CA TRP A 184 15.94 10.90 -19.89
C TRP A 184 14.64 11.55 -19.51
N VAL A 185 13.95 12.14 -20.49
CA VAL A 185 12.71 12.90 -20.29
C VAL A 185 11.67 12.45 -21.29
N VAL A 186 10.55 11.96 -20.79
CA VAL A 186 9.35 11.81 -21.61
C VAL A 186 8.72 13.19 -21.76
N SER A 187 8.37 13.53 -23.00
CA SER A 187 7.70 14.78 -23.32
C SER A 187 6.36 14.51 -23.98
N ARG A 188 5.38 15.37 -23.64
CA ARG A 188 4.07 15.43 -24.32
C ARG A 188 4.02 16.55 -25.36
N GLY A 189 5.18 17.08 -25.73
CA GLY A 189 5.36 18.13 -26.72
C GLY A 189 5.35 17.58 -28.14
N THR A 190 6.31 18.07 -28.95
CA THR A 190 6.49 17.63 -30.33
C THR A 190 7.19 16.28 -30.42
N ASP A 191 8.22 16.07 -29.60
CA ASP A 191 9.05 14.86 -29.58
C ASP A 191 8.78 14.06 -28.30
N ALA A 192 8.67 12.74 -28.43
CA ALA A 192 8.15 11.87 -27.38
C ALA A 192 9.17 11.53 -26.28
N LEU A 193 10.45 11.34 -26.65
CA LEU A 193 11.50 10.97 -25.72
C LEU A 193 12.78 11.74 -26.03
N LEU A 194 13.31 12.38 -24.99
CA LEU A 194 14.47 13.25 -25.06
C LEU A 194 15.54 12.74 -24.09
N ARG A 195 16.80 13.01 -24.41
CA ARG A 195 17.94 12.77 -23.53
C ARG A 195 18.74 14.05 -23.40
N VAL A 196 19.09 14.43 -22.18
CA VAL A 196 19.95 15.58 -21.88
C VAL A 196 21.30 15.07 -21.41
N ASP A 197 22.35 15.45 -22.12
CA ASP A 197 23.72 15.06 -21.78
C ASP A 197 24.32 15.90 -20.64
N ALA A 198 25.54 15.54 -20.21
CA ALA A 198 26.27 16.26 -19.16
C ALA A 198 26.60 17.72 -19.53
N LYS A 199 26.58 18.07 -20.83
CA LYS A 199 26.75 19.45 -21.32
C LYS A 199 25.42 20.20 -21.42
N LYS A 200 24.34 19.63 -20.87
CA LYS A 200 22.97 20.16 -20.91
C LYS A 200 22.39 20.28 -22.34
N LYS A 201 22.96 19.57 -23.31
CA LYS A 201 22.43 19.51 -24.68
C LYS A 201 21.26 18.54 -24.71
N VAL A 202 20.13 18.99 -25.25
CA VAL A 202 18.94 18.16 -25.45
C VAL A 202 19.02 17.45 -26.79
N GLU A 203 18.93 16.12 -26.76
CA GLU A 203 18.94 15.24 -27.93
C GLU A 203 17.59 14.52 -28.04
N VAL A 204 17.04 14.47 -29.25
CA VAL A 204 15.80 13.75 -29.54
C VAL A 204 16.13 12.28 -29.74
N VAL A 205 15.58 11.41 -28.88
CA VAL A 205 15.72 9.95 -28.99
C VAL A 205 14.57 9.37 -29.80
N VAL A 206 13.35 9.79 -29.50
CA VAL A 206 12.14 9.39 -30.24
C VAL A 206 11.45 10.66 -30.74
N PRO A 207 11.53 10.97 -32.04
CA PRO A 207 10.91 12.16 -32.60
C PRO A 207 9.40 11.97 -32.75
N GLY A 208 8.67 13.09 -32.81
CA GLY A 208 7.23 13.08 -33.03
C GLY A 208 6.44 12.47 -31.86
N ARG A 209 5.15 12.22 -32.09
CA ARG A 209 4.22 11.65 -31.09
C ARG A 209 4.09 10.14 -31.24
N ALA A 210 5.17 9.42 -30.96
CA ALA A 210 5.20 7.96 -31.01
C ALA A 210 4.33 7.27 -29.94
N PHE A 211 3.99 7.99 -28.87
CA PHE A 211 3.16 7.52 -27.74
C PHE A 211 1.84 8.29 -27.70
N GLU A 212 0.77 7.67 -27.20
CA GLU A 212 -0.57 8.27 -27.13
C GLU A 212 -0.70 9.21 -25.92
N PHE A 213 -0.34 8.74 -24.73
CA PHE A 213 -0.33 9.55 -23.51
C PHE A 213 0.75 9.08 -22.51
N PRO A 214 2.02 9.45 -22.74
CA PRO A 214 3.14 8.90 -21.99
C PRO A 214 3.35 9.61 -20.64
N HIS A 215 3.70 8.82 -19.62
CA HIS A 215 3.73 9.27 -18.23
C HIS A 215 5.10 9.20 -17.57
N ALA A 216 5.74 8.03 -17.55
CA ALA A 216 7.02 7.80 -16.90
C ALA A 216 7.99 7.09 -17.83
N VAL A 217 9.28 7.24 -17.54
CA VAL A 217 10.37 6.50 -18.21
C VAL A 217 11.31 5.92 -17.17
N MET A 218 11.78 4.70 -17.42
CA MET A 218 12.88 4.06 -16.70
C MET A 218 13.89 3.50 -17.71
N ILE A 219 15.18 3.63 -17.41
CA ILE A 219 16.25 3.03 -18.22
C ILE A 219 16.76 1.79 -17.51
N ASP A 220 16.98 0.70 -18.24
CA ASP A 220 17.63 -0.49 -17.69
C ASP A 220 19.16 -0.40 -17.77
N VAL A 221 19.84 -1.43 -17.25
CA VAL A 221 21.31 -1.53 -17.27
C VAL A 221 21.91 -1.63 -18.68
N GLU A 222 21.10 -1.97 -19.70
CA GLU A 222 21.53 -2.07 -21.10
C GLU A 222 21.34 -0.74 -21.85
N GLY A 223 20.74 0.27 -21.21
CA GLY A 223 20.42 1.56 -21.81
C GLY A 223 19.13 1.55 -22.63
N THR A 224 18.26 0.56 -22.43
CA THR A 224 16.94 0.48 -23.05
C THR A 224 15.95 1.30 -22.23
N ALA A 225 15.14 2.13 -22.89
CA ALA A 225 14.10 2.91 -22.22
C ALA A 225 12.76 2.17 -22.19
N PHE A 226 12.09 2.22 -21.05
CA PHE A 226 10.75 1.70 -20.83
C PHE A 226 9.82 2.87 -20.50
N VAL A 227 8.79 3.09 -21.33
CA VAL A 227 7.89 4.23 -21.21
C VAL A 227 6.46 3.76 -20.94
N SER A 228 5.84 4.25 -19.86
CA SER A 228 4.44 3.98 -19.58
C SER A 228 3.54 4.89 -20.41
N ASP A 229 2.49 4.31 -21.00
CA ASP A 229 1.51 5.02 -21.82
C ASP A 229 0.09 4.65 -21.39
N GLY A 230 -0.58 5.63 -20.78
CA GLY A 230 -1.89 5.44 -20.16
C GLY A 230 -2.99 5.14 -21.18
N TYR A 231 -2.96 5.81 -22.34
CA TYR A 231 -4.01 5.66 -23.36
C TYR A 231 -3.75 4.46 -24.26
N ALA A 232 -2.49 4.18 -24.58
CA ALA A 232 -2.13 2.96 -25.32
C ALA A 232 -2.27 1.69 -24.45
N LYS A 233 -2.49 1.83 -23.13
CA LYS A 233 -2.56 0.74 -22.14
C LYS A 233 -1.34 -0.18 -22.22
N ALA A 234 -0.16 0.43 -22.33
CA ALA A 234 1.06 -0.28 -22.67
C ALA A 234 2.29 0.30 -21.97
N ILE A 235 3.30 -0.55 -21.83
CA ILE A 235 4.68 -0.17 -21.62
C ILE A 235 5.40 -0.34 -22.95
N TRP A 236 5.95 0.76 -23.45
CA TRP A 236 6.80 0.78 -24.64
C TRP A 236 8.23 0.46 -24.25
N LYS A 237 8.94 -0.29 -25.09
CA LYS A 237 10.39 -0.49 -25.03
C LYS A 237 11.01 0.26 -26.19
N VAL A 238 12.05 1.03 -25.90
CA VAL A 238 12.85 1.77 -26.88
C VAL A 238 14.30 1.30 -26.73
N PRO A 239 14.74 0.37 -27.58
CA PRO A 239 16.14 -0.05 -27.60
C PRO A 239 17.07 1.13 -27.91
N ARG A 240 18.33 1.02 -27.48
CA ARG A 240 19.38 2.01 -27.79
C ARG A 240 19.50 2.29 -29.29
N GLU A 241 19.33 1.23 -30.08
CA GLU A 241 19.24 1.28 -31.54
C GLU A 241 17.97 0.56 -31.96
N GLY A 242 16.99 1.31 -32.46
CA GLY A 242 15.71 0.74 -32.85
C GLY A 242 14.57 1.75 -32.80
N LYS A 243 13.37 1.27 -33.14
CA LYS A 243 12.14 2.04 -33.01
C LYS A 243 11.39 1.61 -31.74
N PRO A 244 10.55 2.48 -31.16
CA PRO A 244 9.68 2.09 -30.07
C PRO A 244 8.79 0.91 -30.46
N GLU A 245 8.67 -0.07 -29.56
CA GLU A 245 7.78 -1.22 -29.70
C GLU A 245 7.00 -1.45 -28.40
N LYS A 246 5.81 -2.05 -28.49
CA LYS A 246 5.02 -2.40 -27.31
C LYS A 246 5.63 -3.63 -26.65
N TRP A 247 6.16 -3.47 -25.45
CA TRP A 247 6.77 -4.56 -24.69
C TRP A 247 5.75 -5.32 -23.85
N ALA A 248 4.84 -4.59 -23.21
CA ALA A 248 3.70 -5.17 -22.50
C ALA A 248 2.45 -4.32 -22.78
N ALA A 249 1.34 -4.94 -23.17
CA ALA A 249 0.11 -4.21 -23.51
C ALA A 249 -1.16 -4.99 -23.13
N GLY A 250 -2.26 -4.27 -22.95
CA GLY A 250 -3.57 -4.83 -22.63
C GLY A 250 -3.66 -5.38 -21.21
N GLU A 251 -4.76 -6.08 -20.92
CA GLU A 251 -5.11 -6.60 -19.60
C GLU A 251 -3.92 -7.32 -18.91
N PRO A 252 -3.62 -7.02 -17.63
CA PRO A 252 -4.40 -6.22 -16.69
C PRO A 252 -4.08 -4.71 -16.68
N LEU A 253 -3.32 -4.18 -17.65
CA LEU A 253 -3.01 -2.75 -17.73
C LEU A 253 -4.23 -1.97 -18.23
N VAL A 254 -4.66 -0.97 -17.46
CA VAL A 254 -5.81 -0.10 -17.76
C VAL A 254 -5.37 1.34 -18.04
N ASN A 255 -4.43 1.86 -17.25
CA ASN A 255 -3.81 3.17 -17.42
C ASN A 255 -2.47 3.20 -16.66
N PRO A 256 -1.40 2.58 -17.19
CA PRO A 256 -0.11 2.55 -16.53
C PRO A 256 0.47 3.98 -16.42
N VAL A 257 0.95 4.37 -15.23
CA VAL A 257 1.52 5.71 -14.99
C VAL A 257 2.91 5.62 -14.37
N GLY A 258 3.00 5.26 -13.09
CA GLY A 258 4.28 5.24 -12.38
C GLY A 258 5.10 4.01 -12.75
N LEU A 259 6.40 4.18 -12.90
CA LEU A 259 7.36 3.10 -13.17
C LEU A 259 8.48 3.16 -12.13
N ALA A 260 8.97 1.99 -11.70
CA ALA A 260 10.21 1.87 -10.93
C ALA A 260 10.78 0.45 -11.07
N TRP A 261 12.10 0.32 -11.10
CA TRP A 261 12.75 -0.99 -11.06
C TRP A 261 12.78 -1.54 -9.63
N GLN A 262 12.49 -2.83 -9.51
CA GLN A 262 12.80 -3.64 -8.34
C GLN A 262 13.51 -4.88 -8.84
N ASP A 263 14.83 -4.94 -8.61
CA ASP A 263 15.72 -5.96 -9.17
C ASP A 263 15.57 -6.07 -10.70
N ASP A 264 15.14 -7.24 -11.20
CA ASP A 264 14.92 -7.52 -12.62
C ASP A 264 13.48 -7.27 -13.09
N LYS A 265 12.61 -6.75 -12.21
CA LYS A 265 11.19 -6.54 -12.48
C LYS A 265 10.85 -5.07 -12.53
N LEU A 266 10.07 -4.69 -13.54
CA LEU A 266 9.50 -3.35 -13.63
C LEU A 266 8.20 -3.31 -12.84
N LEU A 267 8.16 -2.49 -11.79
CA LEU A 267 6.94 -2.17 -11.07
C LEU A 267 6.17 -1.09 -11.83
N VAL A 268 4.87 -1.29 -11.99
CA VAL A 268 3.96 -0.40 -12.72
C VAL A 268 2.79 -0.02 -11.83
N ALA A 269 2.73 1.25 -11.43
CA ALA A 269 1.57 1.80 -10.75
C ALA A 269 0.49 2.17 -11.79
N ASP A 270 -0.69 1.55 -11.65
CA ASP A 270 -1.84 1.80 -12.52
C ASP A 270 -3.01 2.35 -11.70
N PRO A 271 -3.26 3.68 -11.77
CA PRO A 271 -4.32 4.31 -11.00
C PRO A 271 -5.73 3.83 -11.35
N ARG A 272 -5.96 3.36 -12.59
CA ARG A 272 -7.30 2.95 -13.05
C ARG A 272 -7.56 1.48 -12.74
N ALA A 273 -6.52 0.65 -12.77
CA ALA A 273 -6.58 -0.72 -12.26
C ALA A 273 -6.53 -0.78 -10.72
N LYS A 274 -6.22 0.34 -10.05
CA LYS A 274 -6.07 0.46 -8.58
C LYS A 274 -5.06 -0.54 -8.03
N ALA A 275 -3.96 -0.75 -8.76
CA ALA A 275 -3.01 -1.79 -8.46
C ALA A 275 -1.59 -1.40 -8.86
N VAL A 276 -0.64 -2.14 -8.30
CA VAL A 276 0.74 -2.18 -8.78
C VAL A 276 0.97 -3.54 -9.43
N PHE A 277 1.48 -3.55 -10.65
CA PHE A 277 1.87 -4.75 -11.37
C PHE A 277 3.39 -4.90 -11.39
N GLN A 278 3.86 -6.13 -11.44
CA GLN A 278 5.24 -6.47 -11.79
C GLN A 278 5.25 -6.98 -13.22
N ILE A 279 6.21 -6.51 -14.01
CA ILE A 279 6.48 -7.01 -15.35
C ILE A 279 7.90 -7.57 -15.36
N ASP A 280 8.04 -8.85 -15.67
CA ASP A 280 9.36 -9.48 -15.81
C ASP A 280 10.02 -9.09 -17.16
N ARG A 281 11.30 -9.44 -17.34
CA ARG A 281 12.05 -9.14 -18.59
C ARG A 281 11.39 -9.70 -19.87
N HIS A 282 10.57 -10.73 -19.75
CA HIS A 282 9.84 -11.35 -20.85
C HIS A 282 8.48 -10.69 -21.13
N GLY A 283 8.14 -9.61 -20.43
CA GLY A 283 6.88 -8.89 -20.59
C GLY A 283 5.69 -9.58 -19.91
N LYS A 284 5.93 -10.61 -19.09
CA LYS A 284 4.87 -11.29 -18.33
C LYS A 284 4.44 -10.41 -17.17
N LYS A 285 3.14 -10.17 -17.09
CA LYS A 285 2.51 -9.30 -16.10
C LYS A 285 1.99 -10.14 -14.93
N VAL A 286 2.45 -9.84 -13.73
CA VAL A 286 1.96 -10.46 -12.49
C VAL A 286 1.49 -9.34 -11.55
N LYS A 287 0.31 -9.49 -10.96
CA LYS A 287 -0.15 -8.54 -9.94
C LYS A 287 0.73 -8.68 -8.70
N GLN A 288 1.22 -7.58 -8.15
CA GLN A 288 2.02 -7.64 -6.93
C GLN A 288 1.11 -8.07 -5.76
N GLU A 289 1.37 -9.25 -5.18
CA GLU A 289 0.48 -9.90 -4.20
C GLU A 289 0.50 -9.27 -2.79
N ALA A 290 1.35 -8.27 -2.56
CA ALA A 290 1.50 -7.54 -1.29
C ALA A 290 0.26 -6.76 -0.81
N PHE A 291 -0.91 -6.98 -1.41
CA PHE A 291 -2.13 -6.25 -1.12
C PHE A 291 -3.33 -7.17 -0.83
N ASN A 292 -3.09 -8.38 -0.30
CA ASN A 292 -4.19 -9.17 0.23
C ASN A 292 -4.65 -8.58 1.58
N SER A 293 -5.71 -7.78 1.52
CA SER A 293 -6.38 -7.15 2.67
C SER A 293 -6.74 -8.13 3.80
N ILE A 294 -6.97 -9.43 3.50
CA ILE A 294 -7.25 -10.47 4.51
C ILE A 294 -5.96 -10.98 5.15
N TYR A 295 -4.92 -11.22 4.36
CA TYR A 295 -3.60 -11.60 4.88
C TYR A 295 -3.01 -10.49 5.76
N MET A 296 -3.14 -9.23 5.33
CA MET A 296 -2.69 -8.06 6.09
C MET A 296 -3.45 -7.89 7.41
N MET A 297 -4.76 -8.19 7.46
CA MET A 297 -5.52 -8.23 8.73
C MET A 297 -5.01 -9.32 9.68
N ALA A 298 -4.72 -10.50 9.14
CA ALA A 298 -4.26 -11.66 9.90
C ALA A 298 -2.89 -11.42 10.55
N ASP A 299 -1.97 -10.87 9.78
CA ASP A 299 -0.57 -10.67 10.20
C ASP A 299 -0.39 -9.40 11.05
N SER A 300 -1.18 -8.35 10.81
CA SER A 300 -1.02 -7.07 11.52
C SER A 300 -1.55 -7.04 12.95
N GLY A 301 -2.40 -7.99 13.36
CA GLY A 301 -3.05 -8.00 14.68
C GLY A 301 -4.02 -6.84 14.95
N ALA A 302 -4.21 -5.91 14.00
CA ALA A 302 -4.96 -4.67 14.18
C ALA A 302 -6.48 -4.86 14.25
N ARG A 303 -7.02 -5.96 13.71
CA ARG A 303 -8.42 -6.41 13.82
C ARG A 303 -8.55 -7.82 13.24
N GLY A 304 -8.66 -8.83 14.10
CA GLY A 304 -8.84 -10.21 13.66
C GLY A 304 -7.81 -11.14 14.28
N SER A 305 -8.14 -11.80 15.40
CA SER A 305 -7.35 -12.98 15.77
C SER A 305 -7.45 -14.02 14.64
N ALA A 306 -6.45 -14.89 14.49
CA ALA A 306 -6.51 -15.98 13.52
C ALA A 306 -7.81 -16.81 13.66
N ALA A 307 -8.38 -16.87 14.88
CA ALA A 307 -9.67 -17.48 15.15
C ALA A 307 -10.86 -16.74 14.51
N GLN A 308 -10.85 -15.41 14.45
CA GLN A 308 -11.91 -14.61 13.80
C GLN A 308 -11.87 -14.75 12.28
N ILE A 309 -10.67 -14.79 11.68
CA ILE A 309 -10.52 -15.01 10.23
C ILE A 309 -10.96 -16.43 9.86
N ARG A 310 -10.61 -17.42 10.70
CA ARG A 310 -11.10 -18.79 10.58
C ARG A 310 -12.63 -18.86 10.63
N GLN A 311 -13.28 -18.11 11.53
CA GLN A 311 -14.74 -18.02 11.60
C GLN A 311 -15.37 -17.38 10.35
N LEU A 312 -14.85 -16.25 9.89
CA LEU A 312 -15.35 -15.55 8.69
C LEU A 312 -15.20 -16.39 7.42
N ALA A 313 -14.09 -17.11 7.30
CA ALA A 313 -13.83 -18.00 6.17
C ALA A 313 -14.62 -19.32 6.25
N GLY A 314 -15.38 -19.57 7.32
CA GLY A 314 -16.10 -20.83 7.52
C GLY A 314 -15.16 -22.04 7.61
N MET A 315 -13.93 -21.83 8.09
CA MET A 315 -12.93 -22.88 8.26
C MET A 315 -13.06 -23.49 9.67
N ARG A 316 -12.94 -24.82 9.79
CA ARG A 316 -12.92 -25.50 11.10
C ARG A 316 -11.51 -25.74 11.62
N GLY A 317 -10.55 -26.05 10.73
CA GLY A 317 -9.16 -26.28 11.11
C GLY A 317 -8.98 -27.53 11.96
N LEU A 318 -8.13 -27.44 12.99
CA LEU A 318 -7.88 -28.53 13.93
C LEU A 318 -9.09 -28.78 14.83
N MET A 319 -9.47 -30.04 14.97
CA MET A 319 -10.61 -30.48 15.78
C MET A 319 -10.10 -31.33 16.95
N ALA A 320 -10.73 -31.18 18.12
CA ALA A 320 -10.44 -32.04 19.26
C ALA A 320 -11.25 -33.34 19.18
N LYS A 321 -10.61 -34.46 19.49
CA LYS A 321 -11.26 -35.75 19.76
C LYS A 321 -12.10 -35.65 21.05
N PRO A 322 -12.99 -36.63 21.32
CA PRO A 322 -13.79 -36.67 22.55
C PRO A 322 -12.95 -36.76 23.83
N ASP A 323 -11.73 -37.30 23.73
CA ASP A 323 -10.75 -37.37 24.82
C ASP A 323 -9.97 -36.06 25.06
N GLY A 324 -10.21 -35.02 24.24
CA GLY A 324 -9.53 -33.73 24.32
C GLY A 324 -8.22 -33.62 23.52
N SER A 325 -7.70 -34.72 22.97
CA SER A 325 -6.53 -34.69 22.09
C SER A 325 -6.86 -34.07 20.72
N ILE A 326 -5.88 -33.48 20.05
CA ILE A 326 -6.09 -32.88 18.72
C ILE A 326 -6.07 -33.97 17.65
N ILE A 327 -7.02 -33.93 16.71
CA ILE A 327 -7.01 -34.76 15.50
C ILE A 327 -5.91 -34.22 14.58
N GLU A 328 -4.89 -35.04 14.30
CA GLU A 328 -3.71 -34.67 13.52
C GLU A 328 -4.02 -34.29 12.07
N THR A 329 -5.16 -34.75 11.55
CA THR A 329 -5.63 -34.41 10.20
C THR A 329 -6.56 -33.20 10.24
N PRO A 330 -6.09 -31.98 9.89
CA PRO A 330 -6.92 -30.79 9.94
C PRO A 330 -7.98 -30.76 8.83
N ILE A 331 -9.08 -30.06 9.09
CA ILE A 331 -10.05 -29.70 8.05
C ILE A 331 -9.50 -28.51 7.27
N THR A 332 -9.11 -28.75 6.02
CA THR A 332 -8.55 -27.73 5.11
C THR A 332 -9.60 -27.04 4.25
N ALA A 333 -10.74 -27.69 4.00
CA ALA A 333 -11.85 -27.11 3.24
C ALA A 333 -12.71 -26.18 4.10
N ASN A 334 -13.44 -25.27 3.44
CA ASN A 334 -14.41 -24.39 4.08
C ASN A 334 -15.86 -24.81 3.81
N PHE A 335 -16.80 -24.39 4.66
CA PHE A 335 -18.21 -24.77 4.52
C PHE A 335 -18.88 -24.26 3.22
N ARG A 336 -18.31 -23.25 2.56
CA ARG A 336 -18.84 -22.74 1.28
C ARG A 336 -18.45 -23.64 0.11
N GLU A 337 -17.22 -24.14 0.09
CA GLU A 337 -16.72 -25.08 -0.93
C GLU A 337 -17.19 -26.52 -0.69
N GLY A 338 -17.67 -26.80 0.53
CA GLY A 338 -18.14 -28.11 0.95
C GLY A 338 -17.01 -28.94 1.56
N LEU A 339 -17.39 -29.83 2.48
CA LEU A 339 -16.45 -30.74 3.14
C LEU A 339 -16.44 -32.07 2.41
N ASN A 340 -15.26 -32.66 2.23
CA ASN A 340 -15.19 -34.06 1.83
C ASN A 340 -15.72 -34.96 2.97
N VAL A 341 -16.03 -36.22 2.65
CA VAL A 341 -16.67 -37.16 3.61
C VAL A 341 -15.88 -37.26 4.91
N LEU A 342 -14.56 -37.41 4.84
CA LEU A 342 -13.69 -37.51 6.02
C LEU A 342 -13.72 -36.22 6.87
N GLN A 343 -13.62 -35.07 6.23
CA GLN A 343 -13.64 -33.76 6.88
C GLN A 343 -15.02 -33.45 7.49
N TYR A 344 -16.10 -33.89 6.86
CA TYR A 344 -17.44 -33.81 7.42
C TYR A 344 -17.52 -34.59 8.75
N PHE A 345 -17.09 -35.85 8.77
CA PHE A 345 -17.06 -36.65 10.01
C PHE A 345 -16.19 -36.02 11.10
N ILE A 346 -15.01 -35.51 10.75
CA ILE A 346 -14.13 -34.80 11.70
C ILE A 346 -14.82 -33.53 12.22
N SER A 347 -15.58 -32.81 11.39
CA SER A 347 -16.24 -31.54 11.77
C SER A 347 -17.35 -31.70 12.81
N THR A 348 -17.92 -32.90 12.93
CA THR A 348 -18.98 -33.23 13.90
C THR A 348 -18.46 -33.27 15.35
N HIS A 349 -17.17 -33.48 15.53
CA HIS A 349 -16.53 -33.44 16.84
C HIS A 349 -16.53 -31.99 17.35
N GLY A 350 -16.86 -31.74 18.62
CA GLY A 350 -16.92 -30.38 19.18
C GLY A 350 -18.09 -29.50 18.71
N ALA A 351 -19.03 -30.01 17.91
CA ALA A 351 -20.36 -29.40 17.80
C ALA A 351 -21.13 -29.64 19.11
N ARG A 352 -21.89 -28.64 19.58
CA ARG A 352 -22.57 -28.59 20.89
C ARG A 352 -23.24 -29.94 21.22
N LYS A 353 -22.59 -30.74 22.08
CA LYS A 353 -22.93 -32.13 22.48
C LYS A 353 -23.26 -33.06 21.29
N GLY A 354 -22.24 -33.50 20.56
CA GLY A 354 -22.38 -34.61 19.61
C GLY A 354 -22.81 -35.91 20.30
N LEU A 355 -23.66 -36.71 19.64
CA LEU A 355 -24.20 -37.98 20.15
C LEU A 355 -23.10 -38.94 20.64
N ALA A 356 -21.92 -38.92 20.03
CA ALA A 356 -20.78 -39.75 20.42
C ALA A 356 -20.21 -39.39 21.81
N ASP A 357 -20.12 -38.09 22.14
CA ASP A 357 -19.65 -37.64 23.45
C ASP A 357 -20.67 -38.00 24.55
N THR A 358 -21.96 -37.88 24.23
CA THR A 358 -23.05 -38.34 25.12
C THR A 358 -22.99 -39.85 25.33
N ALA A 359 -22.74 -40.65 24.28
CA ALA A 359 -22.65 -42.10 24.39
C ALA A 359 -21.45 -42.55 25.24
N LEU A 360 -20.26 -41.99 25.02
CA LEU A 360 -19.05 -42.30 25.80
C LEU A 360 -19.21 -41.95 27.28
N LYS A 361 -19.76 -40.77 27.60
CA LYS A 361 -20.02 -40.37 28.98
C LYS A 361 -21.08 -41.25 29.65
N THR A 362 -22.10 -41.68 28.89
CA THR A 362 -23.13 -42.61 29.40
C THR A 362 -22.55 -43.99 29.71
N ALA A 363 -21.66 -44.51 28.86
CA ALA A 363 -20.98 -45.78 29.09
C ALA A 363 -20.11 -45.76 30.36
N ASN A 364 -19.34 -44.67 30.57
CA ASN A 364 -18.53 -44.50 31.78
C ASN A 364 -19.38 -44.39 33.05
N SER A 365 -20.49 -43.64 33.00
CA SER A 365 -21.43 -43.57 34.11
C SER A 365 -22.04 -44.94 34.43
N GLY A 366 -22.42 -45.72 33.41
CA GLY A 366 -22.92 -47.08 33.59
C GLY A 366 -21.88 -48.02 34.22
N TYR A 367 -20.62 -47.92 33.80
CA TYR A 367 -19.52 -48.69 34.39
C TYR A 367 -19.29 -48.33 35.88
N LEU A 368 -19.29 -47.04 36.21
CA LEU A 368 -19.15 -46.56 37.59
C LEU A 368 -20.30 -47.03 38.47
N THR A 369 -21.54 -46.96 37.99
CA THR A 369 -22.71 -47.46 38.73
C THR A 369 -22.59 -48.95 39.00
N ARG A 370 -22.16 -49.74 38.01
CA ARG A 370 -21.95 -51.18 38.21
C ARG A 370 -20.87 -51.47 39.25
N ARG A 371 -19.72 -50.80 39.16
CA ARG A 371 -18.65 -50.95 40.17
C ARG A 371 -19.08 -50.55 41.58
N LEU A 372 -19.90 -49.50 41.71
CA LEU A 372 -20.39 -49.05 43.01
C LEU A 372 -21.34 -50.09 43.62
N VAL A 373 -22.21 -50.69 42.80
CA VAL A 373 -23.08 -51.80 43.21
C VAL A 373 -22.25 -53.02 43.64
N ASP A 374 -21.25 -53.42 42.84
CA ASP A 374 -20.39 -54.57 43.16
C ASP A 374 -19.68 -54.38 44.51
N VAL A 375 -19.12 -53.19 44.78
CA VAL A 375 -18.47 -52.87 46.07
C VAL A 375 -19.46 -52.90 47.25
N THR A 376 -20.70 -52.43 47.05
CA THR A 376 -21.73 -52.50 48.10
C THR A 376 -22.24 -53.91 48.35
N GLN A 377 -22.22 -54.79 47.34
CA GLN A 377 -22.57 -56.20 47.52
C GLN A 377 -21.49 -56.96 48.30
N ASP A 378 -20.21 -56.61 48.14
CA ASP A 378 -19.11 -57.22 48.91
C ASP A 378 -19.09 -56.80 50.41
N LEU A 379 -19.90 -55.81 50.81
CA LEU A 379 -20.00 -55.31 52.18
C LEU A 379 -21.12 -55.96 53.02
N VAL A 380 -22.00 -56.76 52.41
CA VAL A 380 -23.10 -57.50 53.05
C VAL A 380 -22.76 -58.98 53.06
#